data_AF-A0A1T1B6Y9-F1
#
_entry.id   AF-A0A1T1B6Y9-F1
#
_cell.length_a   1.000
_cell.length_b   1.000
_cell.length_c   1.000
_cell.angle_alpha   90.00
_cell.angle_beta   90.00
_cell.angle_gamma   90.00
#
_symmetry.space_group_name_H-M   'P 1'
#
loop_
_entity.id
_entity.type
_entity.pdbx_description
1 polymer ?
#
loop_
_entity_poly.entity_id
_entity_poly.type
_entity_poly.pdbx_seq_one_letter_code
_entity_poly.pdbx_strand_id
1 'polypeptide(L)'
;MEGFRWRVVVARADVPGVQAALRHLAARVVACCPAAASVVVSSGCGVGLLDAQGEVLDVSDLDAEVAADLASLLGVGVYALPLAGRAGCRVEAAYEPKAGKGKP
;
A
#
# COMPACT_ATOMS: atom_id res chain seq x y z
N MET A 1 7.93 -9.74 -17.84
CA MET A 1 7.08 -9.51 -16.66
C MET A 1 7.04 -8.02 -16.40
N GLU A 2 5.95 -7.35 -16.77
CA GLU A 2 5.74 -5.96 -16.36
C GLU A 2 5.68 -5.92 -14.83
N GLY A 3 6.59 -5.16 -14.22
CA GLY A 3 6.66 -5.04 -12.76
C GLY A 3 5.32 -4.54 -12.23
N PHE A 4 4.71 -5.32 -11.34
CA PHE A 4 3.44 -5.00 -10.70
C PHE A 4 3.55 -3.68 -9.91
N ARG A 5 2.49 -2.88 -9.92
CA ARG A 5 2.46 -1.52 -9.37
C ARG A 5 1.28 -1.35 -8.43
N TRP A 6 1.53 -0.77 -7.26
CA TRP A 6 0.49 -0.29 -6.35
C TRP A 6 -0.32 0.80 -7.05
N ARG A 7 -1.65 0.69 -7.02
CA ARG A 7 -2.54 1.77 -7.46
C ARG A 7 -3.28 2.33 -6.24
N VAL A 8 -2.80 3.47 -5.75
CA VAL A 8 -3.46 4.28 -4.72
C VAL A 8 -3.99 5.54 -5.42
N VAL A 9 -5.23 5.92 -5.11
CA VAL A 9 -5.89 7.11 -5.68
C VAL A 9 -5.87 8.21 -4.63
N VAL A 10 -5.17 9.31 -4.90
CA VAL A 10 -5.01 10.45 -3.96
C VAL A 10 -5.12 11.77 -4.70
N ALA A 11 -5.33 12.90 -4.02
CA ALA A 11 -5.31 14.18 -4.71
C ALA A 11 -3.90 14.45 -5.29
N ARG A 12 -3.82 15.15 -6.43
CA ARG A 12 -2.54 15.37 -7.14
C ARG A 12 -1.49 16.06 -6.27
N ALA A 13 -1.93 17.00 -5.44
CA ALA A 13 -1.08 17.73 -4.51
C ALA A 13 -0.40 16.80 -3.49
N ASP A 14 -1.04 15.69 -3.15
CA ASP A 14 -0.58 14.77 -2.11
C ASP A 14 0.31 13.65 -2.66
N VAL A 15 0.44 13.52 -3.99
CA VAL A 15 1.20 12.45 -4.65
C VAL A 15 2.63 12.31 -4.10
N PRO A 16 3.44 13.38 -3.94
CA PRO A 16 4.80 13.24 -3.43
C PRO A 16 4.82 12.75 -1.98
N GLY A 17 3.94 13.27 -1.12
CA GLY A 17 3.84 12.89 0.29
C GLY A 17 3.40 11.44 0.45
N VAL A 18 2.39 11.03 -0.31
CA VAL A 18 1.87 9.65 -0.32
C VAL A 18 2.93 8.69 -0.87
N GLN A 19 3.68 9.04 -1.91
CA GLN A 19 4.77 8.20 -2.39
C GLN A 19 5.87 7.99 -1.34
N ALA A 20 6.24 9.05 -0.60
CA ALA A 20 7.22 8.93 0.47
C ALA A 20 6.70 8.05 1.61
N ALA A 21 5.44 8.24 2.02
CA ALA A 21 4.77 7.43 3.04
C ALA A 21 4.71 5.95 2.65
N LEU A 22 4.30 5.65 1.41
CA LEU A 22 4.22 4.27 0.91
C LEU A 22 5.60 3.59 0.87
N ARG A 23 6.64 4.31 0.46
CA ARG A 23 8.01 3.77 0.47
C ARG A 23 8.50 3.48 1.88
N HIS A 24 8.24 4.39 2.82
CA HIS A 24 8.61 4.20 4.22
C HIS A 24 7.88 3.01 4.83
N LEU A 25 6.57 2.91 4.58
CA LEU A 25 5.74 1.82 5.07
C LEU A 25 6.16 0.47 4.49
N ALA A 26 6.43 0.40 3.18
CA ALA A 26 6.97 -0.80 2.56
C ALA A 26 8.30 -1.24 3.18
N ALA A 27 9.20 -0.30 3.49
CA ALA A 27 10.47 -0.63 4.14
C ALA A 27 10.26 -1.21 5.55
N ARG A 28 9.32 -0.68 6.32
CA ARG A 28 8.94 -1.22 7.64
C ARG A 28 8.39 -2.64 7.52
N VAL A 29 7.48 -2.87 6.57
CA VAL A 29 6.91 -4.21 6.32
C VAL A 29 8.00 -5.22 5.96
N VAL A 30 8.90 -4.87 5.04
CA VAL A 30 10.00 -5.76 4.62
C VAL A 30 11.01 -5.98 5.75
N ALA A 31 11.21 -5.00 6.65
CA ALA A 31 12.08 -5.17 7.81
C ALA A 31 11.50 -6.18 8.82
N CYS A 32 10.18 -6.15 9.05
CA CYS A 32 9.49 -7.14 9.89
C CYS A 32 9.38 -8.51 9.21
N CYS A 33 9.03 -8.51 7.92
CA CYS A 33 8.74 -9.71 7.14
C CYS A 33 9.49 -9.66 5.79
N PRO A 34 10.77 -10.11 5.73
CA PRO A 34 11.58 -10.01 4.52
C PRO A 34 11.05 -10.80 3.32
N ALA A 35 10.27 -11.85 3.59
CA ALA A 35 9.62 -12.66 2.56
C ALA A 35 8.36 -12.00 1.97
N ALA A 36 7.87 -10.90 2.56
CA ALA A 36 6.63 -10.25 2.14
C ALA A 36 6.79 -9.65 0.73
N ALA A 37 6.00 -10.18 -0.19
CA ALA A 37 5.88 -9.70 -1.56
C ALA A 37 4.56 -8.96 -1.81
N SER A 38 3.52 -9.24 -1.03
CA SER A 38 2.24 -8.52 -1.11
C SER A 38 1.62 -8.25 0.25
N VAL A 39 0.82 -7.19 0.33
CA VAL A 39 -0.05 -6.86 1.45
C VAL A 39 -1.50 -7.09 1.03
N VAL A 40 -2.28 -7.74 1.89
CA VAL A 40 -3.73 -7.88 1.75
C VAL A 40 -4.39 -7.03 2.82
N VAL A 41 -5.31 -6.15 2.42
CA VAL A 41 -6.15 -5.38 3.32
C VAL A 41 -7.58 -5.87 3.12
N SER A 42 -8.18 -6.45 4.16
CA SER A 42 -9.53 -7.02 4.13
C SER A 42 -10.45 -6.28 5.09
N SER A 43 -11.70 -6.06 4.68
CA SER A 43 -12.74 -5.42 5.52
C SER A 43 -13.14 -6.23 6.76
N GLY A 44 -12.70 -7.49 6.89
CA GLY A 44 -13.05 -8.36 8.02
C GLY A 44 -11.87 -9.12 8.65
N CYS A 45 -10.69 -9.12 8.04
CA CYS A 45 -9.52 -9.87 8.52
C CYS A 45 -8.30 -8.98 8.86
N GLY A 46 -8.43 -7.65 8.72
CA GLY A 46 -7.32 -6.74 8.94
C GLY A 46 -6.28 -6.80 7.82
N VAL A 47 -5.01 -6.70 8.19
CA VAL A 47 -3.87 -6.71 7.27
C VAL A 47 -3.19 -8.08 7.29
N GLY A 48 -2.95 -8.65 6.12
CA GLY A 48 -2.16 -9.86 5.92
C GLY A 48 -1.00 -9.63 4.96
N LEU A 49 -0.01 -10.52 4.98
CA LEU A 49 1.13 -10.50 4.07
C LEU A 49 1.18 -11.81 3.28
N LEU A 50 1.58 -11.73 2.01
CA LEU A 50 1.82 -12.88 1.16
C LEU A 50 3.27 -12.88 0.69
N ASP A 51 3.84 -14.07 0.50
CA ASP A 51 5.12 -14.24 -0.18
C ASP A 51 4.98 -14.11 -1.71
N ALA A 52 6.09 -14.35 -2.43
CA ALA A 52 6.12 -14.27 -3.88
C ALA A 52 5.32 -15.38 -4.60
N GLN A 53 4.97 -16.45 -3.87
CA GLN A 53 4.18 -17.58 -4.34
C GLN A 53 2.68 -17.39 -4.05
N GLY A 54 2.34 -16.41 -3.23
CA GLY A 54 0.96 -16.12 -2.80
C GLY A 54 0.56 -16.84 -1.52
N GLU A 55 1.52 -17.44 -0.81
CA GLU A 55 1.29 -18.10 0.47
C GLU A 55 1.20 -17.06 1.58
N VAL A 56 0.32 -17.32 2.54
CA VAL A 56 0.10 -16.43 3.69
C VAL A 56 1.30 -16.51 4.62
N LEU A 57 1.89 -15.35 4.91
CA LEU A 57 2.96 -15.23 5.88
C LEU A 57 2.38 -15.03 7.28
N ASP A 58 3.09 -15.57 8.28
CA ASP A 58 2.84 -15.25 9.67
C ASP A 58 3.22 -13.78 9.92
N VAL A 59 2.26 -13.01 10.42
CA VAL A 59 2.39 -11.57 10.68
C VAL A 59 2.48 -11.28 12.17
N SER A 60 2.78 -12.28 13.02
CA SER A 60 2.92 -12.10 14.47
C SER A 60 3.96 -11.05 14.85
N ASP A 61 4.99 -10.86 14.02
CA ASP A 61 6.03 -9.84 14.18
C ASP A 61 5.71 -8.51 13.48
N LEU A 62 4.54 -8.40 12.83
CA LEU A 62 4.09 -7.15 12.22
C LEU A 62 3.56 -6.23 13.31
N ASP A 63 4.21 -5.07 13.46
CA ASP A 63 3.78 -4.05 14.41
C ASP A 63 2.34 -3.61 14.12
N ALA A 64 1.52 -3.53 15.17
CA ALA A 64 0.12 -3.12 15.07
C ALA A 64 -0.02 -1.70 14.49
N GLU A 65 0.96 -0.81 14.72
CA GLU A 65 1.00 0.51 14.11
C GLU A 65 1.19 0.40 12.58
N VAL A 66 2.08 -0.49 12.12
CA VAL A 66 2.28 -0.74 10.67
C VAL A 66 1.00 -1.27 10.04
N ALA A 67 0.30 -2.19 10.71
CA ALA A 67 -0.97 -2.72 10.23
C ALA A 67 -2.05 -1.62 10.13
N ALA A 68 -2.13 -0.73 11.14
CA ALA A 68 -3.05 0.40 11.11
C ALA A 68 -2.73 1.40 9.99
N ASP A 69 -1.45 1.74 9.81
CA ASP A 69 -0.97 2.62 8.74
C ASP A 69 -1.29 2.03 7.35
N LEU A 70 -1.10 0.72 7.16
CA LEU A 70 -1.45 0.03 5.92
C LEU A 70 -2.95 0.10 5.64
N ALA A 71 -3.79 -0.20 6.63
CA ALA A 71 -5.25 -0.14 6.47
C ALA A 71 -5.78 1.29 6.30
N SER A 72 -5.10 2.30 6.84
CA SER A 72 -5.49 3.70 6.67
C SER A 72 -5.05 4.27 5.33
N LEU A 73 -3.86 3.89 4.86
CA LEU A 73 -3.26 4.42 3.64
C LEU A 73 -3.73 3.65 2.40
N LEU A 74 -4.06 2.37 2.56
CA LEU A 74 -4.55 1.48 1.53
C LEU A 74 -6.01 1.11 1.83
N GLY A 75 -6.85 1.17 0.79
CA GLY A 75 -8.20 0.61 0.88
C GLY A 75 -8.18 -0.92 0.92
N VAL A 76 -9.36 -1.53 0.97
CA VAL A 76 -9.51 -2.99 0.82
C VAL A 76 -8.96 -3.43 -0.54
N GLY A 77 -8.08 -4.43 -0.54
CA GLY A 77 -7.44 -4.92 -1.75
C GLY A 77 -6.15 -5.72 -1.49
N VAL A 78 -5.46 -6.07 -2.58
CA VAL A 78 -4.16 -6.75 -2.56
C VAL A 78 -3.12 -5.89 -3.28
N TYR A 79 -1.98 -5.65 -2.63
CA TYR A 79 -0.97 -4.67 -3.03
C TYR A 79 0.44 -5.27 -3.00
N ALA A 80 1.10 -5.39 -4.15
CA ALA A 80 2.39 -6.10 -4.28
C ALA A 80 3.62 -5.23 -3.94
N LEU A 81 4.27 -5.43 -2.79
CA LEU A 81 5.33 -4.58 -2.21
C LEU A 81 6.51 -4.25 -3.17
N PRO A 82 7.08 -3.04 -3.07
CA PRO A 82 8.42 -2.75 -3.57
C PRO A 82 9.46 -3.68 -2.93
N LEU A 83 9.90 -4.71 -3.66
CA LEU A 83 11.05 -5.51 -3.25
C LEU A 83 12.34 -4.68 -3.40
N ALA A 84 13.31 -4.88 -2.51
CA ALA A 84 14.62 -4.23 -2.60
C ALA A 84 15.22 -4.39 -4.00
N GLY A 85 15.49 -3.25 -4.68
CA GLY A 85 15.99 -3.22 -6.06
C GLY A 85 14.94 -3.15 -7.18
N ARG A 86 13.64 -3.08 -6.86
CA ARG A 86 12.55 -2.89 -7.85
C ARG A 86 11.80 -1.58 -7.61
N ALA A 87 11.51 -0.85 -8.69
CA ALA A 87 10.76 0.41 -8.64
C ALA A 87 9.28 0.15 -8.28
N GLY A 88 8.96 0.06 -6.99
CA GLY A 88 7.70 -0.54 -6.54
C GLY A 88 6.51 0.37 -6.30
N CYS A 89 6.49 1.62 -6.79
CA CYS A 89 5.28 2.44 -6.66
C CYS A 89 5.08 3.40 -7.82
N ARG A 90 3.88 3.40 -8.41
CA ARG A 90 3.44 4.43 -9.37
C ARG A 90 2.02 4.87 -9.00
N VAL A 91 1.88 6.10 -8.54
CA VAL A 91 0.57 6.71 -8.32
C VAL A 91 -0.03 7.03 -9.70
N GLU A 92 -1.08 6.31 -10.11
CA GLU A 92 -1.63 6.39 -11.48
C GLU A 92 -2.95 7.15 -11.61
N ALA A 93 -3.63 7.48 -10.51
CA ALA A 93 -4.83 8.29 -10.58
C ALA A 93 -4.81 9.33 -9.47
N ALA A 94 -4.72 10.59 -9.89
CA ALA A 94 -5.08 11.71 -9.06
C ALA A 94 -6.50 12.13 -9.41
N TYR A 95 -7.42 12.07 -8.44
CA TYR A 95 -8.73 12.68 -8.61
C TYR A 95 -8.64 14.15 -8.20
N GLU A 96 -8.97 15.05 -9.12
CA GLU A 96 -9.32 16.43 -8.74
C GLU A 96 -10.76 16.40 -8.21
N PRO A 97 -11.01 16.71 -6.93
CA PRO A 97 -12.36 16.93 -6.47
C PRO A 97 -12.99 17.99 -7.36
N LYS A 98 -14.09 17.63 -8.04
CA LYS A 98 -14.92 18.65 -8.68
C LYS A 98 -15.31 19.60 -7.56
N ALA A 99 -14.81 20.83 -7.62
CA ALA A 99 -15.34 21.92 -6.82
C ALA A 99 -16.86 21.81 -6.94
N GLY A 100 -17.52 21.45 -5.83
CA GLY A 100 -18.95 21.29 -5.82
C GLY A 100 -19.51 22.58 -6.41
N LYS A 101 -20.21 22.49 -7.54
CA LYS A 101 -21.13 23.56 -7.90
C LYS A 101 -22.22 23.52 -6.85
N GLY A 102 -21.94 24.16 -5.71
CA GLY A 102 -22.98 24.78 -4.91
C GLY A 102 -23.74 25.67 -5.88
N LYS A 103 -24.88 25.16 -6.36
CA LYS A 103 -25.88 26.00 -7.00
C LYS A 103 -26.32 27.05 -5.94
N PRO A 104 -26.58 28.29 -6.36
CA PRO A 104 -26.74 29.44 -5.49
C PRO A 104 -27.94 29.31 -4.55
#